data_AF-A0AA86N174-F1
#
_entry.id   AF-A0AA86N174-F1
#
_cell.length_a   1.000
_cell.length_b   1.000
_cell.length_c   1.000
_cell.angle_alpha   90.00
_cell.angle_beta   90.00
_cell.angle_gamma   90.00
#
_symmetry.space_group_name_H-M   'P 1'
#
loop_
_entity.id
_entity.type
_entity.pdbx_description
1 polymer ?
#
loop_
_entity_poly.entity_id
_entity_poly.type
_entity_poly.pdbx_seq_one_letter_code
_entity_poly.pdbx_strand_id
1 'polypeptide(L)'
;MNATLTFDLIESTIAALPVQGRIMLRLLLLPYFDVTQEDCEFIASDQPDSRMVSGKKLVVPVISKEKIQAVVDRAAQYRRYVRIKRERAWLQVEGLQKLIQLNSAKLAAAADLLRTRFEVPAERLEELKREARAMVPKPALRSLDQQWDRDEIEEESYRKARLCLELQFLVRRIDRERRQLEIAERELQTISRAPLQDHEIGHIWGIPAGALMARKVKFLSTYTQALQSKLSAAGALPQAQAQGPVDLWKETFTVLSKRPVERSLAHYDGLEQTEDAFMVKLQAFVANRLPEDAQTKFWLSLGKGGSSNAVHAEEGWSVFGLQKLCAVLAEADQSREALEDELLALVSPQPKLAPGELPPPAPEKIEINEMTQHVLNSMFGEVRSAQEPGP
;
A
#
# COMPACT_ATOMS: atom_id res chain seq x y z
N MET A 1 2.26 -36.32 -14.76
CA MET A 1 2.47 -34.90 -14.40
C MET A 1 1.11 -34.35 -14.02
N ASN A 2 0.87 -34.05 -12.74
CA ASN A 2 -0.42 -33.51 -12.30
C ASN A 2 -0.53 -32.08 -12.85
N ALA A 3 -1.31 -31.84 -13.90
CA ALA A 3 -1.47 -30.49 -14.43
C ALA A 3 -2.23 -29.64 -13.40
N THR A 4 -1.53 -28.71 -12.77
CA THR A 4 -2.17 -27.71 -11.90
C THR A 4 -2.75 -26.62 -12.78
N LEU A 5 -3.77 -25.89 -12.30
CA LEU A 5 -4.28 -24.72 -13.01
C LEU A 5 -3.14 -23.70 -13.17
N THR A 6 -2.83 -23.31 -14.40
CA THR A 6 -1.77 -22.35 -14.74
C THR A 6 -2.34 -21.08 -15.37
N PHE A 7 -1.53 -20.02 -15.37
CA PHE A 7 -1.87 -18.76 -16.05
C PHE A 7 -2.15 -18.98 -17.55
N ASP A 8 -1.28 -19.71 -18.25
CA ASP A 8 -1.42 -19.97 -19.69
C ASP A 8 -2.70 -20.74 -20.01
N LEU A 9 -3.12 -21.66 -19.12
CA LEU A 9 -4.37 -22.38 -19.26
C LEU A 9 -5.58 -21.45 -19.08
N ILE A 10 -5.53 -20.54 -18.11
CA ILE A 10 -6.56 -19.52 -17.89
C ILE A 10 -6.66 -18.61 -19.12
N GLU A 11 -5.54 -18.03 -19.55
CA GLU A 11 -5.47 -17.11 -20.68
C GLU A 11 -5.96 -17.76 -21.98
N SER A 12 -5.46 -18.94 -22.32
CA SER A 12 -5.89 -19.68 -23.53
C SER A 12 -7.36 -20.09 -23.48
N THR A 13 -7.93 -20.30 -22.29
CA THR A 13 -9.36 -20.59 -22.13
C THR A 13 -10.21 -19.36 -22.33
N ILE A 14 -9.78 -18.20 -21.81
CA ILE A 14 -10.45 -16.91 -22.06
C ILE A 14 -10.39 -16.56 -23.55
N ALA A 15 -9.23 -16.76 -24.20
CA ALA A 15 -9.04 -16.46 -25.61
C ALA A 15 -9.92 -17.31 -26.55
N ALA A 16 -10.24 -18.55 -26.15
CA ALA A 16 -11.10 -19.46 -26.91
C ALA A 16 -12.60 -19.18 -26.77
N LEU A 17 -13.02 -18.29 -25.87
CA LEU A 17 -14.42 -17.91 -25.73
C LEU A 17 -14.89 -17.06 -26.92
N PRO A 18 -16.20 -17.08 -27.24
CA PRO A 18 -16.78 -16.09 -28.15
C PRO A 18 -16.48 -14.66 -27.68
N VAL A 19 -16.43 -13.69 -28.59
CA VAL A 19 -16.03 -12.29 -28.32
C VAL A 19 -16.70 -11.72 -27.06
N GLN A 20 -18.02 -11.86 -26.92
CA GLN A 20 -18.74 -11.41 -25.71
C GLN A 20 -18.27 -12.08 -24.41
N GLY A 21 -17.94 -13.37 -24.45
CA GLY A 21 -17.42 -14.11 -23.30
C GLY A 21 -15.99 -13.72 -22.98
N ARG A 22 -15.14 -13.55 -23.99
CA ARG A 22 -13.77 -13.05 -23.84
C ARG A 22 -13.77 -11.68 -23.17
N ILE A 23 -14.59 -10.75 -23.66
CA ILE A 23 -14.77 -9.40 -23.09
C ILE A 23 -15.25 -9.48 -21.64
N MET A 24 -16.30 -10.27 -21.37
CA MET A 24 -16.84 -10.41 -20.02
C MET A 24 -15.78 -10.91 -19.03
N LEU A 25 -15.00 -11.93 -19.40
CA LEU A 25 -13.96 -12.48 -18.53
C LEU A 25 -12.79 -11.51 -18.35
N ARG A 26 -12.36 -10.80 -19.40
CA ARG A 26 -11.33 -9.75 -19.30
C ARG A 26 -11.77 -8.59 -18.42
N LEU A 27 -13.03 -8.17 -18.49
CA LEU A 27 -13.57 -7.13 -17.62
C LEU A 27 -13.69 -7.59 -16.16
N LEU A 28 -14.17 -8.81 -15.91
CA LEU A 28 -14.21 -9.38 -14.54
C LEU A 28 -12.81 -9.51 -13.94
N LEU A 29 -11.81 -9.83 -14.77
CA LEU A 29 -10.43 -10.05 -14.39
C LEU A 29 -9.51 -8.89 -14.81
N LEU A 30 -10.05 -7.66 -14.91
CA LEU A 30 -9.32 -6.45 -15.32
C LEU A 30 -8.02 -6.16 -14.53
N PRO A 31 -7.91 -6.55 -13.23
CA PRO A 31 -6.62 -6.44 -12.52
C PRO A 31 -5.48 -7.25 -13.17
N TYR A 32 -5.80 -8.25 -14.00
CA TYR A 32 -4.86 -9.23 -14.55
C TYR A 32 -4.82 -9.29 -16.07
N PHE A 33 -5.90 -8.91 -16.74
CA PHE A 33 -6.02 -8.95 -18.20
C PHE A 33 -6.37 -7.58 -18.77
N ASP A 34 -5.85 -7.32 -19.96
CA ASP A 34 -6.13 -6.11 -20.72
C ASP A 34 -7.34 -6.33 -21.64
N VAL A 35 -8.17 -5.31 -21.76
CA VAL A 35 -9.18 -5.22 -22.81
C VAL A 35 -8.47 -4.77 -24.09
N THR A 36 -8.66 -5.50 -25.20
CA THR A 36 -8.00 -5.17 -26.47
C THR A 36 -8.77 -4.10 -27.24
N GLN A 37 -8.14 -3.52 -28.26
CA GLN A 37 -8.81 -2.57 -29.16
C GLN A 37 -10.05 -3.20 -29.83
N GLU A 38 -9.94 -4.45 -30.29
CA GLU A 38 -11.07 -5.22 -30.86
C GLU A 38 -12.23 -5.38 -29.86
N ASP A 39 -11.92 -5.60 -28.59
CA ASP A 39 -12.92 -5.70 -27.53
C ASP A 39 -13.65 -4.36 -27.33
N CYS A 40 -12.91 -3.24 -27.34
CA CYS A 40 -13.49 -1.89 -27.24
C CYS A 40 -14.39 -1.55 -28.44
N GLU A 41 -13.98 -1.91 -29.66
CA GLU A 41 -14.77 -1.74 -30.88
C GLU A 41 -16.07 -2.54 -30.81
N PHE A 42 -15.99 -3.79 -30.34
CA PHE A 42 -17.17 -4.62 -30.13
C PHE A 42 -18.12 -4.01 -29.09
N ILE A 43 -17.59 -3.59 -27.93
CA ILE A 43 -18.38 -2.93 -26.87
C ILE A 43 -19.11 -1.70 -27.44
N ALA A 44 -18.41 -0.84 -28.17
CA ALA A 44 -19.00 0.35 -28.78
C ALA A 44 -20.11 0.00 -29.79
N SER A 45 -19.97 -1.11 -30.53
CA SER A 45 -20.99 -1.61 -31.47
C SER A 45 -22.24 -2.16 -30.77
N ASP A 46 -22.07 -2.78 -29.61
CA ASP A 46 -23.10 -3.55 -28.90
C ASP A 46 -23.91 -2.68 -27.92
N GLN A 47 -23.43 -1.46 -27.64
CA GLN A 47 -24.17 -0.47 -26.86
C GLN A 47 -25.49 -0.07 -27.54
N PRO A 48 -26.59 0.02 -26.78
CA PRO A 48 -27.87 0.50 -27.30
C PRO A 48 -27.70 1.91 -27.90
N ASP A 49 -28.18 2.11 -29.13
CA ASP A 49 -28.08 3.40 -29.81
C ASP A 49 -29.16 4.35 -29.25
N SER A 50 -28.77 5.50 -28.73
CA SER A 50 -29.69 6.51 -28.18
C SER A 50 -30.65 7.08 -29.23
N ARG A 51 -30.31 6.96 -30.53
CA ARG A 51 -31.19 7.34 -31.64
C ARG A 51 -32.29 6.31 -31.89
N MET A 52 -32.14 5.08 -31.37
CA MET A 52 -33.16 4.05 -31.49
C MET A 52 -34.26 4.26 -30.46
N VAL A 53 -35.23 5.11 -30.81
CA VAL A 53 -36.55 5.12 -30.16
C VAL A 53 -37.32 3.91 -30.66
N SER A 54 -37.61 2.95 -29.77
CA SER A 54 -38.54 1.81 -29.93
C SER A 54 -38.61 1.18 -31.34
N GLY A 55 -37.88 0.07 -31.53
CA GLY A 55 -38.18 -0.93 -32.58
C GLY A 55 -37.63 -0.69 -33.99
N LYS A 56 -37.05 0.47 -34.31
CA LYS A 56 -36.45 0.72 -35.64
C LYS A 56 -34.93 0.53 -35.63
N LYS A 57 -34.42 -0.52 -36.29
CA LYS A 57 -32.98 -0.70 -36.54
C LYS A 57 -32.49 0.36 -37.54
N LEU A 58 -31.36 1.00 -37.25
CA LEU A 58 -30.68 1.89 -38.18
C LEU A 58 -30.14 1.09 -39.39
N VAL A 59 -30.27 1.66 -40.59
CA VAL A 59 -29.87 1.02 -41.85
C VAL A 59 -28.34 0.90 -42.00
N VAL A 60 -27.59 1.78 -41.32
CA VAL A 60 -26.12 1.70 -41.23
C VAL A 60 -25.71 2.01 -39.78
N PRO A 61 -25.15 1.05 -39.04
CA PRO A 61 -24.57 1.32 -37.73
C PRO A 61 -23.26 2.09 -37.92
N VAL A 62 -23.32 3.42 -37.94
CA VAL A 62 -22.12 4.26 -37.90
C VAL A 62 -21.69 4.35 -36.44
N ILE A 63 -20.65 3.60 -36.08
CA ILE A 63 -19.98 3.72 -34.79
C ILE A 63 -18.99 4.88 -34.89
N SER A 64 -19.20 5.95 -34.12
CA SER A 64 -18.26 7.07 -34.09
C SER A 64 -16.96 6.67 -33.41
N LYS A 65 -15.84 7.23 -33.87
CA LYS A 65 -14.54 7.07 -33.20
C LYS A 65 -14.60 7.55 -31.73
N GLU A 66 -15.39 8.58 -31.47
CA GLU A 66 -15.64 9.09 -30.12
C GLU A 66 -16.26 8.05 -29.19
N LYS A 67 -17.20 7.23 -29.69
CA LYS A 67 -17.83 6.17 -28.90
C LYS A 67 -16.81 5.07 -28.54
N ILE A 68 -15.94 4.71 -29.48
CA ILE A 68 -14.84 3.76 -29.23
C ILE A 68 -13.88 4.36 -28.20
N GLN A 69 -13.47 5.63 -28.39
CA GLN A 69 -12.56 6.31 -27.48
C GLN A 69 -13.13 6.40 -26.05
N ALA A 70 -14.42 6.72 -25.90
CA ALA A 70 -15.07 6.76 -24.59
C ALA A 70 -15.04 5.40 -23.86
N VAL A 71 -15.15 4.29 -24.61
CA VAL A 71 -15.00 2.93 -24.03
C VAL A 71 -13.56 2.68 -23.63
N VAL A 72 -12.59 3.04 -24.48
CA VAL A 72 -11.15 2.92 -24.20
C VAL A 72 -10.78 3.69 -22.94
N ASP A 73 -11.21 4.95 -22.83
CA ASP A 73 -10.90 5.82 -21.70
C ASP A 73 -11.49 5.27 -20.38
N ARG A 74 -12.75 4.80 -20.41
CA ARG A 74 -13.38 4.20 -19.22
C ARG A 74 -12.70 2.88 -18.83
N ALA A 75 -12.40 2.01 -19.79
CA ALA A 75 -11.68 0.77 -19.52
C ALA A 75 -10.29 1.06 -18.91
N ALA A 76 -9.58 2.05 -19.44
CA ALA A 76 -8.29 2.50 -18.93
C ALA A 76 -8.40 3.08 -17.51
N GLN A 77 -9.43 3.89 -17.23
CA GLN A 77 -9.70 4.45 -15.91
C GLN A 77 -9.89 3.35 -14.86
N TYR A 78 -10.80 2.40 -15.12
CA TYR A 78 -11.06 1.29 -14.19
C TYR A 78 -9.84 0.37 -14.06
N ARG A 79 -9.13 0.09 -15.16
CA ARG A 79 -7.88 -0.69 -15.13
C ARG A 79 -6.84 -0.04 -14.22
N ARG A 80 -6.61 1.27 -14.38
CA ARG A 80 -5.68 2.04 -13.55
C ARG A 80 -6.09 1.96 -12.08
N TYR A 81 -7.36 2.21 -11.79
CA TYR A 81 -7.91 2.17 -10.43
C TYR A 81 -7.68 0.80 -9.75
N VAL A 82 -8.10 -0.30 -10.38
CA VAL A 82 -7.98 -1.63 -9.76
C VAL A 82 -6.53 -2.11 -9.63
N ARG A 83 -5.65 -1.73 -10.57
CA ARG A 83 -4.22 -2.09 -10.53
C ARG A 83 -3.45 -1.28 -9.50
N ILE A 84 -3.68 0.03 -9.39
CA ILE A 84 -3.08 0.86 -8.35
C ILE A 84 -3.49 0.36 -6.97
N LYS A 85 -4.78 0.02 -6.77
CA LYS A 85 -5.26 -0.55 -5.50
C LYS A 85 -4.50 -1.81 -5.11
N ARG A 86 -4.31 -2.72 -6.07
CA ARG A 86 -3.58 -3.97 -5.88
C ARG A 86 -2.08 -3.72 -5.65
N GLU A 87 -1.46 -2.84 -6.44
CA GLU A 87 -0.05 -2.48 -6.34
C GLU A 87 0.27 -1.89 -4.98
N ARG A 88 -0.59 -1.00 -4.48
CA ARG A 88 -0.43 -0.40 -3.16
C ARG A 88 -0.45 -1.45 -2.05
N ALA A 89 -1.46 -2.32 -2.03
CA ALA A 89 -1.53 -3.39 -1.04
C ALA A 89 -0.31 -4.33 -1.13
N TRP A 90 0.15 -4.62 -2.35
CA TRP A 90 1.37 -5.41 -2.58
C TRP A 90 2.62 -4.71 -2.02
N LEU A 91 2.80 -3.43 -2.31
CA LEU A 91 3.92 -2.63 -1.81
C LEU A 91 3.91 -2.51 -0.28
N GLN A 92 2.73 -2.45 0.35
CA GLN A 92 2.63 -2.46 1.81
C GLN A 92 3.14 -3.77 2.38
N VAL A 93 2.74 -4.91 1.81
CA VAL A 93 3.22 -6.24 2.21
C VAL A 93 4.73 -6.33 2.01
N GLU A 94 5.24 -5.96 0.84
CA GLU A 94 6.68 -6.01 0.52
C GLU A 94 7.50 -5.11 1.46
N GLY A 95 7.06 -3.86 1.65
CA GLY A 95 7.71 -2.90 2.53
C GLY A 95 7.73 -3.36 3.98
N LEU A 96 6.63 -3.91 4.51
CA LEU A 96 6.56 -4.44 5.87
C LEU A 96 7.45 -5.68 6.05
N GLN A 97 7.49 -6.59 5.07
CA GLN A 97 8.40 -7.73 5.12
C GLN A 97 9.87 -7.28 5.19
N LYS A 98 10.27 -6.32 4.35
CA LYS A 98 11.62 -5.74 4.36
C LYS A 98 11.93 -4.98 5.67
N LEU A 99 10.98 -4.22 6.21
CA LEU A 99 11.13 -3.54 7.51
C LEU A 99 11.30 -4.54 8.65
N ILE A 100 10.50 -5.61 8.69
CA ILE A 100 10.62 -6.66 9.71
C ILE A 100 11.98 -7.34 9.61
N GLN A 101 12.46 -7.63 8.39
CA GLN A 101 13.79 -8.20 8.17
C GLN A 101 14.90 -7.26 8.70
N LEU A 102 14.90 -6.00 8.29
CA LEU A 102 15.87 -5.00 8.72
C LEU A 102 15.85 -4.83 10.25
N ASN A 103 14.67 -4.67 10.85
CA ASN A 103 14.54 -4.48 12.29
C ASN A 103 14.90 -5.73 13.08
N SER A 104 14.67 -6.93 12.52
CA SER A 104 15.12 -8.19 13.13
C SER A 104 16.65 -8.31 13.10
N ALA A 105 17.28 -7.87 12.01
CA ALA A 105 18.74 -7.79 11.91
C ALA A 105 19.32 -6.78 12.91
N LYS A 106 18.73 -5.58 13.02
CA LYS A 106 19.08 -4.58 14.06
C LYS A 106 18.91 -5.13 15.48
N LEU A 107 17.83 -5.89 15.73
CA LEU A 107 17.61 -6.51 17.03
C LEU A 107 18.69 -7.54 17.38
N ALA A 108 19.11 -8.35 16.40
CA ALA A 108 20.19 -9.31 16.57
C ALA A 108 21.53 -8.60 16.83
N ALA A 109 21.86 -7.57 16.05
CA ALA A 109 23.08 -6.76 16.24
C ALA A 109 23.09 -6.07 17.62
N ALA A 110 21.97 -5.48 18.05
CA ALA A 110 21.85 -4.87 19.37
C ALA A 110 22.05 -5.89 20.51
N ALA A 111 21.45 -7.07 20.39
CA ALA A 111 21.63 -8.14 21.38
C ALA A 111 23.07 -8.62 21.44
N ASP A 112 23.74 -8.76 20.29
CA ASP A 112 25.14 -9.15 20.22
C ASP A 112 26.06 -8.08 20.84
N LEU A 113 25.88 -6.79 20.50
CA LEU A 113 26.63 -5.69 21.12
C LEU A 113 26.45 -5.66 22.64
N LEU A 114 25.22 -5.86 23.14
CA LEU A 114 24.96 -5.92 24.56
C LEU A 114 25.69 -7.08 25.24
N ARG A 115 25.82 -8.23 24.58
CA ARG A 115 26.55 -9.39 25.10
C ARG A 115 28.07 -9.23 25.04
N THR A 116 28.59 -8.81 23.90
CA THR A 116 30.05 -8.82 23.63
C THR A 116 30.74 -7.58 24.17
N ARG A 117 30.13 -6.40 24.02
CA ARG A 117 30.73 -5.11 24.40
C ARG A 117 30.33 -4.66 25.79
N PHE A 118 29.05 -4.83 26.16
CA PHE A 118 28.51 -4.34 27.43
C PHE A 118 28.29 -5.43 28.48
N GLU A 119 28.70 -6.66 28.18
CA GLU A 119 28.69 -7.83 29.07
C GLU A 119 27.33 -8.09 29.76
N VAL A 120 26.23 -7.82 29.06
CA VAL A 120 24.88 -8.09 29.57
C VAL A 120 24.59 -9.60 29.48
N PRO A 121 24.20 -10.26 30.59
CA PRO A 121 23.85 -11.68 30.57
C PRO A 121 22.69 -12.00 29.63
N ALA A 122 22.73 -13.18 29.01
CA ALA A 122 21.68 -13.63 28.09
C ALA A 122 20.30 -13.69 28.77
N GLU A 123 20.24 -14.10 30.03
CA GLU A 123 19.00 -14.13 30.84
C GLU A 123 18.38 -12.74 30.94
N ARG A 124 19.20 -11.72 31.22
CA ARG A 124 18.73 -10.33 31.30
C ARG A 124 18.21 -9.82 29.96
N LEU A 125 18.81 -10.23 28.85
CA LEU A 125 18.31 -9.87 27.52
C LEU A 125 16.94 -10.47 27.23
N GLU A 126 16.71 -11.72 27.62
CA GLU A 126 15.40 -12.36 27.47
C GLU A 126 14.34 -11.73 28.38
N GLU A 127 14.69 -11.32 29.59
CA GLU A 127 13.83 -10.51 30.45
C GLU A 127 13.45 -9.18 29.80
N LEU A 128 14.44 -8.43 29.29
CA LEU A 128 14.19 -7.16 28.61
C LEU A 128 13.25 -7.32 27.42
N LYS A 129 13.41 -8.37 26.60
CA LYS A 129 12.49 -8.68 25.49
C LYS A 129 11.07 -8.96 25.98
N ARG A 130 10.90 -9.68 27.10
CA ARG A 130 9.59 -9.96 27.71
C ARG A 130 8.93 -8.69 28.25
N GLU A 131 9.72 -7.82 28.89
CA GLU A 131 9.26 -6.56 29.48
C GLU A 131 8.95 -5.47 28.43
N ALA A 132 9.43 -5.62 27.19
CA ALA A 132 9.31 -4.60 26.13
C ALA A 132 7.86 -4.11 25.89
N ARG A 133 6.87 -5.00 26.03
CA ARG A 133 5.46 -4.64 25.86
C ARG A 133 4.90 -3.75 26.97
N ALA A 134 5.43 -3.86 28.19
CA ALA A 134 4.98 -3.10 29.36
C ALA A 134 5.74 -1.77 29.52
N MET A 135 6.92 -1.65 28.92
CA MET A 135 7.75 -0.45 29.02
C MET A 135 7.09 0.77 28.34
N VAL A 136 7.30 1.97 28.89
CA VAL A 136 6.84 3.22 28.28
C VAL A 136 8.06 3.97 27.72
N PRO A 137 8.19 4.11 26.38
CA PRO A 137 9.40 4.64 25.74
C PRO A 137 9.79 6.05 26.17
N LYS A 138 8.86 7.01 26.05
CA LYS A 138 9.16 8.43 26.27
C LYS A 138 9.63 8.74 27.70
N PRO A 139 9.02 8.22 28.77
CA PRO A 139 9.53 8.42 30.13
C PRO A 139 10.89 7.76 30.38
N ALA A 140 11.11 6.54 29.87
CA ALA A 140 12.37 5.84 30.06
C ALA A 140 13.55 6.59 29.44
N LEU A 141 13.37 7.12 28.22
CA LEU A 141 14.38 7.97 27.56
C LEU A 141 14.61 9.27 28.30
N ARG A 142 13.53 9.99 28.62
CA ARG A 142 13.64 11.26 29.36
C ARG A 142 14.35 11.09 30.71
N SER A 143 14.09 9.99 31.41
CA SER A 143 14.79 9.69 32.66
C SER A 143 16.28 9.48 32.45
N LEU A 144 16.66 8.75 31.40
CA LEU A 144 18.06 8.48 31.09
C LEU A 144 18.79 9.75 30.62
N ASP A 145 18.14 10.57 29.81
CA ASP A 145 18.69 11.85 29.34
C ASP A 145 18.85 12.82 30.51
N GLN A 146 17.91 12.88 31.45
CA GLN A 146 18.05 13.69 32.67
C GLN A 146 19.22 13.25 33.56
N GLN A 147 19.47 11.94 33.67
CA GLN A 147 20.64 11.43 34.41
C GLN A 147 21.94 11.84 33.72
N TRP A 148 21.97 11.82 32.39
CA TRP A 148 23.11 12.29 31.61
C TRP A 148 23.35 13.79 31.80
N ASP A 149 22.30 14.60 31.71
CA ASP A 149 22.36 16.06 31.86
C ASP A 149 22.81 16.49 33.26
N ARG A 150 22.53 15.67 34.29
CA ARG A 150 22.92 15.90 35.68
C ARG A 150 24.27 15.30 36.07
N ASP A 151 25.02 14.75 35.12
CA ASP A 151 26.28 14.04 35.38
C ASP A 151 26.13 12.85 36.35
N GLU A 152 24.93 12.27 36.46
CA GLU A 152 24.64 11.13 37.37
C GLU A 152 25.06 9.77 36.78
N ILE A 153 25.37 9.73 35.48
CA ILE A 153 25.72 8.50 34.75
C ILE A 153 26.92 8.74 33.82
N GLU A 154 27.85 7.78 33.81
CA GLU A 154 28.98 7.77 32.89
C GLU A 154 28.55 7.43 31.46
N GLU A 155 29.33 7.85 30.48
CA GLU A 155 29.01 7.67 29.05
C GLU A 155 28.80 6.21 28.65
N GLU A 156 29.65 5.30 29.13
CA GLU A 156 29.53 3.87 28.79
C GLU A 156 28.26 3.24 29.40
N SER A 157 27.93 3.64 30.63
CA SER A 157 26.70 3.24 31.31
C SER A 157 25.44 3.82 30.64
N TYR A 158 25.52 5.05 30.13
CA TYR A 158 24.46 5.66 29.33
C TYR A 158 24.24 4.87 28.04
N ARG A 159 25.30 4.61 27.27
CA ARG A 159 25.22 3.85 26.00
C ARG A 159 24.64 2.46 26.22
N LYS A 160 25.05 1.78 27.31
CA LYS A 160 24.50 0.48 27.72
C LYS A 160 23.00 0.57 28.02
N ALA A 161 22.59 1.51 28.87
CA ALA A 161 21.18 1.68 29.22
C ALA A 161 20.32 2.08 28.01
N ARG A 162 20.84 2.97 27.16
CA ARG A 162 20.19 3.42 25.92
C ARG A 162 20.03 2.27 24.94
N LEU A 163 21.04 1.42 24.77
CA LEU A 163 20.97 0.24 23.90
C LEU A 163 19.99 -0.82 24.43
N CYS A 164 19.89 -1.01 25.74
CA CYS A 164 18.84 -1.84 26.35
C CYS A 164 17.43 -1.33 26.01
N LEU A 165 17.21 -0.01 26.06
CA LEU A 165 15.93 0.60 25.69
C LEU A 165 15.64 0.44 24.18
N GLU A 166 16.65 0.65 23.32
CA GLU A 166 16.53 0.45 21.88
C GLU A 166 16.20 -1.00 21.50
N LEU A 167 16.79 -1.98 22.20
CA LEU A 167 16.44 -3.39 22.03
C LEU A 167 14.94 -3.62 22.31
N GLN A 168 14.40 -3.02 23.37
CA GLN A 168 12.98 -3.12 23.68
C GLN A 168 12.10 -2.37 22.65
N PHE A 169 12.55 -1.23 22.11
CA PHE A 169 11.85 -0.53 21.03
C PHE A 169 11.77 -1.36 19.75
N LEU A 170 12.87 -2.01 19.37
CA LEU A 170 12.93 -2.89 18.21
C LEU A 170 11.95 -4.06 18.35
N VAL A 171 11.88 -4.70 19.52
CA VAL A 171 10.90 -5.77 19.79
C VAL A 171 9.46 -5.27 19.58
N ARG A 172 9.10 -4.14 20.19
CA ARG A 172 7.76 -3.55 20.04
C ARG A 172 7.45 -3.18 18.60
N ARG A 173 8.43 -2.66 17.88
CA ARG A 173 8.30 -2.25 16.48
C ARG A 173 8.04 -3.45 15.59
N ILE A 174 8.83 -4.51 15.72
CA ILE A 174 8.63 -5.76 14.97
C ILE A 174 7.25 -6.35 15.27
N ASP A 175 6.81 -6.37 16.52
CA ASP A 175 5.46 -6.84 16.89
C ASP A 175 4.35 -6.03 16.20
N ARG A 176 4.49 -4.70 16.12
CA ARG A 176 3.53 -3.82 15.41
C ARG A 176 3.56 -4.05 13.90
N GLU A 177 4.76 -4.11 13.31
CA GLU A 177 4.94 -4.33 11.88
C GLU A 177 4.38 -5.70 11.45
N ARG A 178 4.54 -6.75 12.28
CA ARG A 178 3.93 -8.07 12.03
C ARG A 178 2.40 -8.01 12.03
N ARG A 179 1.79 -7.31 12.99
CA ARG A 179 0.33 -7.12 13.01
C ARG A 179 -0.15 -6.34 11.78
N GLN A 180 0.59 -5.31 11.38
CA GLN A 180 0.30 -4.55 10.17
C GLN A 180 0.46 -5.42 8.92
N LEU A 181 1.44 -6.32 8.89
CA LEU A 181 1.67 -7.25 7.78
C LEU A 181 0.49 -8.20 7.61
N GLU A 182 0.00 -8.79 8.70
CA GLU A 182 -1.18 -9.66 8.66
C GLU A 182 -2.42 -8.93 8.10
N ILE A 183 -2.60 -7.66 8.45
CA ILE A 183 -3.71 -6.84 7.92
C ILE A 183 -3.50 -6.59 6.42
N ALA A 184 -2.30 -6.17 6.02
CA ALA A 184 -1.97 -5.88 4.62
C ALA A 184 -2.05 -7.13 3.73
N GLU A 185 -1.65 -8.30 4.23
CA GLU A 185 -1.78 -9.57 3.52
C GLU A 185 -3.25 -9.96 3.31
N ARG A 186 -4.10 -9.78 4.33
CA ARG A 186 -5.55 -10.00 4.20
C ARG A 186 -6.18 -9.03 3.21
N GLU A 187 -5.77 -7.76 3.24
CA GLU A 187 -6.22 -6.74 2.30
C GLU A 187 -5.82 -7.08 0.86
N LEU A 188 -4.54 -7.45 0.64
CA LEU A 188 -4.04 -7.88 -0.66
C LEU A 188 -4.78 -9.11 -1.18
N GLN A 189 -5.04 -10.11 -0.32
CA GLN A 189 -5.83 -11.29 -0.68
C GLN A 189 -7.26 -10.92 -1.07
N THR A 190 -7.89 -10.01 -0.32
CA THR A 190 -9.25 -9.53 -0.58
C THR A 190 -9.33 -8.80 -1.91
N ILE A 191 -8.42 -7.84 -2.16
CA ILE A 191 -8.35 -7.09 -3.41
C ILE A 191 -8.04 -8.01 -4.59
N SER A 192 -7.08 -8.92 -4.43
CA SER A 192 -6.65 -9.81 -5.51
C SER A 192 -7.72 -10.85 -5.89
N ARG A 193 -8.67 -11.15 -5.00
CA ARG A 193 -9.78 -12.08 -5.26
C ARG A 193 -11.08 -11.40 -5.67
N ALA A 194 -11.10 -10.06 -5.72
CA ALA A 194 -12.28 -9.31 -6.09
C ALA A 194 -12.37 -9.16 -7.63
N PRO A 195 -13.41 -9.70 -8.28
CA PRO A 195 -13.72 -9.33 -9.65
C PRO A 195 -14.19 -7.87 -9.73
N LEU A 196 -14.09 -7.29 -10.91
CA LEU A 196 -14.75 -6.02 -11.22
C LEU A 196 -16.27 -6.15 -11.01
N GLN A 197 -16.88 -5.16 -10.38
CA GLN A 197 -18.29 -5.18 -10.00
C GLN A 197 -19.21 -4.92 -11.20
N ASP A 198 -20.45 -5.38 -11.10
CA ASP A 198 -21.40 -5.32 -12.23
C ASP A 198 -21.72 -3.87 -12.64
N HIS A 199 -21.77 -2.92 -11.70
CA HIS A 199 -21.98 -1.51 -12.03
C HIS A 199 -20.76 -0.90 -12.74
N GLU A 200 -19.54 -1.28 -12.37
CA GLU A 200 -18.30 -0.84 -13.03
C GLU A 200 -18.22 -1.38 -14.46
N ILE A 201 -18.53 -2.67 -14.64
CA ILE A 201 -18.64 -3.28 -15.97
C ILE A 201 -19.77 -2.60 -16.77
N GLY A 202 -20.88 -2.28 -16.13
CA GLY A 202 -21.98 -1.53 -16.73
C GLY A 202 -21.57 -0.14 -17.22
N HIS A 203 -20.69 0.57 -16.52
CA HIS A 203 -20.18 1.87 -16.94
C HIS A 203 -19.24 1.78 -18.15
N ILE A 204 -18.38 0.75 -18.19
CA ILE A 204 -17.48 0.51 -19.33
C ILE A 204 -18.30 0.06 -20.54
N TRP A 205 -19.13 -0.96 -20.36
CA TRP A 205 -19.84 -1.60 -21.47
C TRP A 205 -21.04 -0.77 -21.92
N GLY A 206 -21.79 -0.14 -21.02
CA GLY A 206 -22.96 0.67 -21.36
C GLY A 206 -24.22 -0.15 -21.71
N ILE A 207 -24.30 -1.40 -21.24
CA ILE A 207 -25.47 -2.28 -21.45
C ILE A 207 -26.38 -2.32 -20.21
N PRO A 208 -27.68 -2.63 -20.35
CA PRO A 208 -28.59 -2.75 -19.21
C PRO A 208 -28.17 -3.85 -18.23
N ALA A 209 -28.39 -3.63 -16.93
CA ALA A 209 -27.98 -4.55 -15.86
C ALA A 209 -28.50 -5.99 -16.03
N GLY A 210 -29.76 -6.15 -16.48
CA GLY A 210 -30.33 -7.48 -16.74
C GLY A 210 -29.61 -8.24 -17.87
N ALA A 211 -29.24 -7.53 -18.95
CA ALA A 211 -28.47 -8.10 -20.04
C ALA A 211 -27.04 -8.47 -19.60
N LEU A 212 -26.43 -7.62 -18.78
CA LEU A 212 -25.11 -7.86 -18.21
C LEU A 212 -25.10 -9.13 -17.33
N MET A 213 -26.03 -9.25 -16.40
CA MET A 213 -26.12 -10.39 -15.48
C MET A 213 -26.32 -11.72 -16.24
N ALA A 214 -27.21 -11.74 -17.23
CA ALA A 214 -27.45 -12.93 -18.06
C ALA A 214 -26.17 -13.36 -18.81
N ARG A 215 -25.44 -12.40 -19.40
CA ARG A 215 -24.17 -12.67 -20.08
C ARG A 215 -23.09 -13.15 -19.11
N LYS A 216 -22.98 -12.53 -17.94
CA LYS A 216 -22.02 -12.91 -16.89
C LYS A 216 -22.23 -14.36 -16.47
N VAL A 217 -23.46 -14.75 -16.13
CA VAL A 217 -23.78 -16.14 -15.74
C VAL A 217 -23.45 -17.12 -16.85
N LYS A 218 -23.87 -16.82 -18.09
CA LYS A 218 -23.62 -17.67 -19.26
C LYS A 218 -22.12 -17.88 -19.51
N PHE A 219 -21.33 -16.81 -19.52
CA PHE A 219 -19.92 -16.91 -19.90
C PHE A 219 -19.04 -17.38 -18.76
N LEU A 220 -19.40 -17.11 -17.50
CA LEU A 220 -18.72 -17.67 -16.34
C LEU A 220 -18.92 -19.19 -16.26
N SER A 221 -20.14 -19.70 -16.52
CA SER A 221 -20.38 -21.15 -16.57
C SER A 221 -19.68 -21.81 -17.76
N THR A 222 -19.69 -21.17 -18.92
CA THR A 222 -18.97 -21.67 -20.11
C THR A 222 -17.46 -21.74 -19.84
N TYR A 223 -16.89 -20.70 -19.20
CA TYR A 223 -15.48 -20.65 -18.83
C TYR A 223 -15.10 -21.76 -17.83
N THR A 224 -15.86 -21.93 -16.75
CA THR A 224 -15.55 -22.95 -15.74
C THR A 224 -15.68 -24.37 -16.30
N GLN A 225 -16.68 -24.63 -17.14
CA GLN A 225 -16.81 -25.92 -17.85
C GLN A 225 -15.66 -26.17 -18.82
N ALA A 226 -15.22 -25.15 -19.57
CA ALA A 226 -14.07 -25.27 -20.47
C ALA A 226 -12.75 -25.49 -19.73
N LEU A 227 -12.54 -24.84 -18.58
CA LEU A 227 -11.39 -25.12 -17.72
C LEU A 227 -11.45 -26.56 -17.18
N GLN A 228 -12.61 -26.98 -16.68
CA GLN A 228 -12.79 -28.32 -16.14
C GLN A 228 -12.50 -29.38 -17.20
N SER A 229 -12.97 -29.21 -18.43
CA SER A 229 -12.73 -30.17 -19.51
C SER A 229 -11.24 -30.27 -19.87
N LYS A 230 -10.54 -29.13 -19.97
CA LYS A 230 -9.09 -29.11 -20.23
C LYS A 230 -8.28 -29.76 -19.10
N LEU A 231 -8.64 -29.50 -17.83
CA LEU A 231 -7.98 -30.13 -16.68
C LEU A 231 -8.27 -31.64 -16.59
N SER A 232 -9.50 -32.07 -16.89
CA SER A 232 -9.85 -33.49 -16.99
C SER A 232 -9.02 -34.19 -18.07
N ALA A 233 -8.89 -33.58 -19.25
CA ALA A 233 -8.13 -34.12 -20.37
C ALA A 233 -6.63 -34.25 -20.06
N ALA A 234 -6.09 -33.33 -19.25
CA ALA A 234 -4.70 -33.35 -18.82
C ALA A 234 -4.41 -34.32 -17.64
N GLY A 235 -5.40 -35.11 -17.19
CA GLY A 235 -5.24 -36.05 -16.07
C GLY A 235 -5.00 -35.37 -14.73
N ALA A 236 -5.47 -34.13 -14.61
CA ALA A 236 -5.01 -33.15 -13.63
C ALA A 236 -5.94 -32.92 -12.46
N LEU A 237 -7.22 -33.23 -12.65
CA LEU A 237 -8.16 -33.23 -11.55
C LEU A 237 -7.94 -34.52 -10.75
N PRO A 238 -7.67 -34.42 -9.43
CA PRO A 238 -7.78 -35.58 -8.57
C PRO A 238 -9.17 -36.19 -8.81
N GLN A 239 -9.24 -37.49 -9.11
CA GLN A 239 -10.51 -38.19 -9.03
C GLN A 239 -11.11 -37.86 -7.66
N ALA A 240 -12.32 -37.30 -7.66
CA ALA A 240 -12.99 -36.69 -6.53
C ALA A 240 -13.30 -37.70 -5.40
N GLN A 241 -12.28 -38.18 -4.70
CA GLN A 241 -12.41 -39.19 -3.65
C GLN A 241 -11.89 -38.74 -2.28
N ALA A 242 -11.47 -37.49 -2.09
CA ALA A 242 -11.10 -37.02 -0.73
C ALA A 242 -11.32 -35.53 -0.43
N GLN A 243 -11.45 -34.66 -1.44
CA GLN A 243 -11.65 -33.22 -1.25
C GLN A 243 -12.82 -32.78 -2.12
N GLY A 244 -13.74 -31.97 -1.58
CA GLY A 244 -14.99 -31.57 -2.25
C GLY A 244 -14.81 -30.89 -3.61
N PRO A 245 -15.89 -30.56 -4.32
CA PRO A 245 -15.81 -29.98 -5.67
C PRO A 245 -14.96 -28.70 -5.67
N VAL A 246 -13.88 -28.70 -6.46
CA VAL A 246 -12.97 -27.57 -6.59
C VAL A 246 -13.71 -26.41 -7.25
N ASP A 247 -13.75 -25.26 -6.58
CA ASP A 247 -14.30 -24.02 -7.13
C ASP A 247 -13.26 -23.40 -8.09
N LEU A 248 -13.32 -23.78 -9.36
CA LEU A 248 -12.39 -23.34 -10.42
C LEU A 248 -12.35 -21.81 -10.58
N TRP A 249 -13.41 -21.11 -10.19
CA TRP A 249 -13.43 -19.65 -10.21
C TRP A 249 -12.56 -19.05 -9.10
N LYS A 250 -12.65 -19.59 -7.88
CA LYS A 250 -11.74 -19.21 -6.79
C LYS A 250 -10.29 -19.58 -7.10
N GLU A 251 -10.06 -20.77 -7.68
CA GLU A 251 -8.71 -21.19 -8.08
C GLU A 251 -8.11 -20.29 -9.16
N THR A 252 -8.94 -19.79 -10.09
CA THR A 252 -8.50 -18.79 -11.08
C THR A 252 -7.88 -17.58 -10.38
N PHE A 253 -8.54 -17.00 -9.38
CA PHE A 253 -7.97 -15.90 -8.61
C PHE A 253 -6.74 -16.27 -7.79
N THR A 254 -6.69 -17.49 -7.23
CA THR A 254 -5.50 -17.97 -6.50
C THR A 254 -4.27 -18.08 -7.39
N VAL A 255 -4.44 -18.46 -8.66
CA VAL A 255 -3.34 -18.50 -9.64
C VAL A 255 -2.95 -17.09 -10.07
N LEU A 256 -3.94 -16.25 -10.41
CA LEU A 256 -3.70 -14.89 -10.89
C LEU A 256 -3.08 -13.98 -9.82
N SER A 257 -3.47 -14.12 -8.55
CA SER A 257 -2.99 -13.27 -7.45
C SER A 257 -1.50 -13.43 -7.16
N LYS A 258 -0.92 -14.59 -7.50
CA LYS A 258 0.52 -14.87 -7.35
C LYS A 258 1.38 -14.13 -8.36
N ARG A 259 0.81 -13.63 -9.45
CA ARG A 259 1.56 -12.89 -10.46
C ARG A 259 2.02 -11.55 -9.86
N PRO A 260 3.30 -11.16 -10.02
CA PRO A 260 3.77 -9.87 -9.54
C PRO A 260 2.94 -8.73 -10.15
N VAL A 261 2.72 -7.68 -9.36
CA VAL A 261 1.96 -6.51 -9.82
C VAL A 261 2.82 -5.69 -10.78
N GLU A 262 2.21 -5.21 -11.86
CA GLU A 262 2.84 -4.24 -12.77
C GLU A 262 3.04 -2.91 -12.02
N ARG A 263 4.25 -2.36 -12.08
CA ARG A 263 4.58 -1.10 -11.40
C ARG A 263 4.02 0.08 -12.19
N SER A 264 3.23 0.92 -11.54
CA SER A 264 2.76 2.16 -12.13
C SER A 264 3.85 3.24 -12.06
N LEU A 265 3.89 4.14 -13.05
CA LEU A 265 4.72 5.35 -12.98
C LEU A 265 4.17 6.27 -11.88
N ALA A 266 4.90 6.38 -10.78
CA ALA A 266 4.48 7.20 -9.64
C ALA A 266 4.91 8.66 -9.81
N HIS A 267 3.98 9.56 -9.56
CA HIS A 267 4.24 10.99 -9.45
C HIS A 267 4.19 11.39 -7.98
N TYR A 268 5.03 12.36 -7.59
CA TYR A 268 5.00 12.89 -6.24
C TYR A 268 3.63 13.49 -5.92
N ASP A 269 3.09 13.12 -4.77
CA ASP A 269 1.70 13.37 -4.36
C ASP A 269 1.55 14.47 -3.30
N GLY A 270 2.62 15.23 -3.04
CA GLY A 270 2.62 16.32 -2.06
C GLY A 270 2.79 15.86 -0.60
N LEU A 271 3.11 14.59 -0.35
CA LEU A 271 3.43 14.09 0.98
C LEU A 271 4.60 14.86 1.59
N GLU A 272 4.41 15.51 2.75
CA GLU A 272 5.43 16.35 3.42
C GLU A 272 5.81 17.64 2.67
N GLN A 273 4.91 18.17 1.83
CA GLN A 273 5.07 19.42 1.07
C GLN A 273 6.10 19.34 -0.07
N THR A 274 7.32 18.85 0.19
CA THR A 274 8.37 18.65 -0.83
C THR A 274 8.90 17.20 -0.85
N GLU A 275 9.35 16.74 -2.03
CA GLU A 275 9.96 15.41 -2.18
C GLU A 275 11.21 15.26 -1.30
N ASP A 276 12.01 16.32 -1.15
CA ASP A 276 13.22 16.29 -0.30
C ASP A 276 12.86 16.10 1.18
N ALA A 277 11.87 16.84 1.68
CA ALA A 277 11.41 16.69 3.07
C ALA A 277 10.83 15.29 3.32
N PHE A 278 10.10 14.75 2.35
CA PHE A 278 9.63 13.38 2.37
C PHE A 278 10.77 12.36 2.45
N MET A 279 11.80 12.50 1.59
CA MET A 279 12.94 11.58 1.57
C MET A 279 13.75 11.62 2.87
N VAL A 280 13.95 12.81 3.46
CA VAL A 280 14.61 12.94 4.77
C VAL A 280 13.80 12.22 5.86
N LYS A 281 12.48 12.41 5.89
CA LYS A 281 11.60 11.75 6.86
C LYS A 281 11.54 10.23 6.64
N LEU A 282 11.55 9.79 5.39
CA LEU A 282 11.59 8.37 5.00
C LEU A 282 12.89 7.70 5.49
N GLN A 283 14.03 8.34 5.29
CA GLN A 283 15.30 7.87 5.80
C GLN A 283 15.30 7.81 7.34
N ALA A 284 14.78 8.83 8.02
CA ALA A 284 14.63 8.82 9.48
C ALA A 284 13.69 7.69 9.97
N PHE A 285 12.65 7.36 9.20
CA PHE A 285 11.73 6.26 9.50
C PHE A 285 12.42 4.89 9.39
N VAL A 286 13.22 4.65 8.34
CA VAL A 286 14.00 3.43 8.12
C VAL A 286 15.15 3.30 9.12
N ALA A 287 15.79 4.41 9.47
CA ALA A 287 16.87 4.47 10.46
C ALA A 287 16.38 4.42 11.92
N ASN A 288 15.07 4.21 12.15
CA ASN A 288 14.46 4.15 13.49
C ASN A 288 14.64 5.42 14.36
N ARG A 289 14.88 6.58 13.73
CA ARG A 289 15.09 7.86 14.43
C ARG A 289 13.80 8.61 14.77
N LEU A 290 12.67 8.20 14.20
CA LEU A 290 11.37 8.80 14.50
C LEU A 290 10.79 8.24 15.82
N PRO A 291 10.09 9.05 16.63
CA PRO A 291 9.37 8.55 17.80
C PRO A 291 8.18 7.67 17.39
N GLU A 292 7.76 6.77 18.30
CA GLU A 292 6.75 5.73 18.06
C GLU A 292 5.45 6.27 17.43
N ASP A 293 4.95 7.42 17.92
CA ASP A 293 3.73 8.07 17.43
C ASP A 293 3.92 8.62 16.01
N ALA A 294 5.09 9.20 15.72
CA ALA A 294 5.40 9.77 14.40
C ALA A 294 5.62 8.66 13.36
N GLN A 295 6.23 7.54 13.75
CA GLN A 295 6.35 6.35 12.90
C GLN A 295 4.96 5.85 12.47
N THR A 296 4.03 5.72 13.41
CA THR A 296 2.68 5.22 13.13
C THR A 296 1.93 6.17 12.20
N LYS A 297 2.00 7.48 12.46
CA LYS A 297 1.38 8.50 11.59
C LYS A 297 1.97 8.50 10.18
N PHE A 298 3.30 8.39 10.07
CA PHE A 298 3.99 8.37 8.78
C PHE A 298 3.68 7.10 7.98
N TRP A 299 3.64 5.93 8.61
CA TRP A 299 3.18 4.70 7.94
C TRP A 299 1.76 4.84 7.38
N LEU A 300 0.85 5.43 8.16
CA LEU A 300 -0.53 5.67 7.71
C LEU A 300 -0.61 6.67 6.54
N SER A 301 0.26 7.69 6.50
CA SER A 301 0.31 8.64 5.38
C SER A 301 0.86 8.00 4.11
N LEU A 302 1.87 7.10 4.22
CA LEU A 302 2.35 6.31 3.07
C LEU A 302 1.24 5.44 2.48
N GLY A 303 0.37 4.90 3.34
CA GLY A 303 -0.80 4.14 2.91
C GLY A 303 -1.83 5.04 2.22
N LYS A 304 -2.27 6.13 2.85
CA LYS A 304 -3.42 6.93 2.37
C LYS A 304 -3.10 7.88 1.22
N GLY A 305 -1.82 8.14 0.91
CA GLY A 305 -1.39 9.16 -0.04
C GLY A 305 -1.64 10.59 0.49
N GLY A 306 -1.16 11.58 -0.25
CA GLY A 306 -1.47 12.99 0.02
C GLY A 306 -2.97 13.28 -0.10
N SER A 307 -3.56 13.93 0.92
CA SER A 307 -4.97 14.35 0.87
C SER A 307 -5.12 15.58 -0.03
N SER A 308 -5.67 15.41 -1.23
CA SER A 308 -6.21 16.53 -2.01
C SER A 308 -7.65 16.77 -1.56
N ASN A 309 -7.96 17.99 -1.10
CA ASN A 309 -9.30 18.45 -0.73
C ASN A 309 -10.27 18.62 -1.94
N ALA A 310 -9.94 18.08 -3.11
CA ALA A 310 -10.80 18.18 -4.28
C ALA A 310 -11.86 17.07 -4.30
N VAL A 311 -13.12 17.48 -4.13
CA VAL A 311 -14.33 16.63 -4.07
C VAL A 311 -14.58 15.77 -5.33
N HIS A 312 -13.83 16.00 -6.42
CA HIS A 312 -13.91 15.22 -7.67
C HIS A 312 -12.56 14.90 -8.34
N ALA A 313 -11.42 15.06 -7.65
CA ALA A 313 -10.14 14.61 -8.18
C ALA A 313 -9.94 13.11 -7.88
N GLU A 314 -9.28 12.39 -8.79
CA GLU A 314 -8.84 11.00 -8.58
C GLU A 314 -8.41 10.78 -7.13
N GLU A 315 -9.17 9.99 -6.37
CA GLU A 315 -8.91 9.75 -4.94
C GLU A 315 -7.44 9.41 -4.72
N GLY A 316 -6.83 9.99 -3.68
CA GLY A 316 -5.39 10.07 -3.41
C GLY A 316 -4.65 8.73 -3.26
N TRP A 317 -4.65 7.92 -4.32
CA TRP A 317 -4.09 6.58 -4.34
C TRP A 317 -2.73 6.66 -5.02
N SER A 318 -1.82 7.33 -4.32
CA SER A 318 -0.42 7.38 -4.72
C SER A 318 0.28 6.09 -4.29
N VAL A 319 1.09 5.54 -5.19
CA VAL A 319 2.05 4.47 -4.89
C VAL A 319 3.45 5.02 -4.62
N PHE A 320 3.66 6.32 -4.81
CA PHE A 320 4.98 6.98 -4.76
C PHE A 320 5.72 6.70 -3.46
N GLY A 321 5.10 7.03 -2.31
CA GLY A 321 5.78 6.91 -1.02
C GLY A 321 6.18 5.47 -0.69
N LEU A 322 5.33 4.50 -1.05
CA LEU A 322 5.61 3.08 -0.83
C LEU A 322 6.66 2.54 -1.80
N GLN A 323 6.67 2.98 -3.06
CA GLN A 323 7.72 2.63 -4.03
C GLN A 323 9.09 3.16 -3.55
N LYS A 324 9.15 4.42 -3.10
CA LYS A 324 10.37 5.02 -2.53
C LYS A 324 10.81 4.29 -1.26
N LEU A 325 9.89 3.93 -0.37
CA LEU A 325 10.22 3.10 0.81
C LEU A 325 10.86 1.77 0.38
N CYS A 326 10.27 1.06 -0.58
CA CYS A 326 10.79 -0.23 -1.03
C CYS A 326 12.16 -0.10 -1.70
N ALA A 327 12.44 1.02 -2.38
CA ALA A 327 13.74 1.33 -2.96
C ALA A 327 14.79 1.60 -1.87
N VAL A 328 14.50 2.49 -0.92
CA VAL A 328 15.41 2.79 0.21
C VAL A 328 15.72 1.52 1.01
N LEU A 329 14.73 0.66 1.24
CA LEU A 329 14.94 -0.61 1.94
C LEU A 329 15.76 -1.63 1.13
N ALA A 330 15.74 -1.56 -0.19
CA ALA A 330 16.55 -2.42 -1.05
C ALA A 330 18.02 -1.96 -1.09
N GLU A 331 18.28 -0.66 -0.89
CA GLU A 331 19.61 -0.05 -0.85
C GLU A 331 20.23 -0.05 0.55
N ALA A 332 19.44 -0.31 1.60
CA ALA A 332 19.92 -0.32 2.98
C ALA A 332 20.98 -1.41 3.19
N ASP A 333 22.15 -1.02 3.71
CA ASP A 333 23.18 -1.99 4.10
C ASP A 333 22.72 -2.76 5.35
N GLN A 334 22.56 -4.07 5.19
CA GLN A 334 22.16 -5.00 6.25
C GLN A 334 23.36 -5.79 6.79
N SER A 335 24.58 -5.41 6.41
CA SER A 335 25.80 -5.98 6.98
C SER A 335 25.83 -5.74 8.48
N ARG A 336 26.35 -6.72 9.21
CA ARG A 336 26.39 -6.68 10.67
C ARG A 336 27.14 -5.44 11.17
N GLU A 337 28.28 -5.12 10.57
CA GLU A 337 29.13 -4.00 10.95
C GLU A 337 28.40 -2.67 10.77
N ALA A 338 27.76 -2.45 9.62
CA ALA A 338 26.99 -1.22 9.37
C ALA A 338 25.83 -1.04 10.36
N LEU A 339 25.12 -2.12 10.70
CA LEU A 339 24.04 -2.08 11.68
C LEU A 339 24.56 -1.81 13.10
N GLU A 340 25.70 -2.38 13.48
CA GLU A 340 26.34 -2.11 14.77
C GLU A 340 26.77 -0.64 14.86
N ASP A 341 27.40 -0.08 13.82
CA ASP A 341 27.79 1.32 13.77
C ASP A 341 26.58 2.27 13.83
N GLU A 342 25.50 1.96 13.10
CA GLU A 342 24.26 2.74 13.14
C GLU A 342 23.65 2.73 14.54
N LEU A 343 23.63 1.56 15.21
CA LEU A 343 23.14 1.43 16.58
C LEU A 343 24.01 2.21 17.57
N LEU A 344 25.33 2.13 17.45
CA LEU A 344 26.26 2.87 18.31
C LEU A 344 26.12 4.38 18.13
N ALA A 345 25.93 4.85 16.90
CA ALA A 345 25.65 6.26 16.63
C ALA A 345 24.31 6.69 17.25
N LEU A 346 23.29 5.83 17.22
CA LEU A 346 21.96 6.12 17.76
C LEU A 346 21.93 6.15 19.30
N VAL A 347 22.78 5.37 19.97
CA VAL A 347 22.85 5.31 21.44
C VAL A 347 23.89 6.26 22.04
N SER A 348 24.64 6.97 21.20
CA SER A 348 25.61 7.96 21.68
C SER A 348 24.88 9.13 22.34
N PRO A 349 25.35 9.61 23.51
CA PRO A 349 24.71 10.73 24.19
C PRO A 349 24.78 11.99 23.34
N GLN A 350 23.79 12.87 23.52
CA GLN A 350 23.87 14.18 22.91
C GLN A 350 25.04 14.96 23.53
N PRO A 351 25.85 15.65 22.70
CA PRO A 351 26.94 16.48 23.21
C PRO A 351 26.35 17.54 24.13
N LYS A 352 26.89 17.64 25.35
CA LYS A 352 26.52 18.68 26.30
C LYS A 352 26.90 20.03 25.68
N LEU A 353 25.92 20.93 25.56
CA LEU A 353 26.19 22.31 25.19
C LEU A 353 27.22 22.88 26.19
N ALA A 354 28.28 23.50 25.69
CA ALA A 354 29.29 24.10 26.55
C ALA A 354 28.62 25.12 27.49
N PRO A 355 29.01 25.22 28.77
CA PRO A 355 28.43 26.18 29.70
C PRO A 355 28.63 27.61 29.17
N GLY A 356 27.57 28.20 28.62
CA GLY A 356 27.58 29.52 27.97
C GLY A 356 26.92 29.56 26.58
N GLU A 357 26.77 28.43 25.90
CA GLU A 357 26.00 28.33 24.66
C GLU A 357 24.54 27.97 24.99
N LEU A 358 23.78 28.96 25.47
CA LEU A 358 22.33 28.85 25.40
C LEU A 358 21.95 28.78 23.91
N PRO A 359 21.26 27.72 23.43
CA PRO A 359 20.62 27.82 22.13
C PRO A 359 19.73 29.08 22.14
N PRO A 360 19.66 29.85 21.04
CA PRO A 360 18.69 30.93 20.96
C PRO A 360 17.33 30.33 21.35
N PRO A 361 16.53 31.00 22.20
CA PRO A 361 15.26 30.45 22.61
C PRO A 361 14.54 30.02 21.34
N ALA A 362 14.21 28.72 21.25
CA ALA A 362 13.40 28.22 20.15
C ALA A 362 12.21 29.17 20.09
N PRO A 363 11.88 29.76 18.91
CA PRO A 363 10.73 30.65 18.82
C PRO A 363 9.57 29.85 19.42
N GLU A 364 8.95 30.40 20.47
CA GLU A 364 7.78 29.79 21.07
C GLU A 364 6.85 29.47 19.91
N LYS A 365 6.72 28.18 19.59
CA LYS A 365 5.63 27.74 18.75
C LYS A 365 4.43 27.96 19.64
N ILE A 366 3.87 29.16 19.57
CA ILE A 366 2.53 29.44 20.02
C ILE A 366 1.70 28.40 19.25
N GLU A 367 1.30 27.32 19.94
CA GLU A 367 0.30 26.42 19.41
C GLU A 367 -0.98 27.24 19.37
N ILE A 368 -1.18 27.90 18.23
CA ILE A 368 -2.40 28.62 17.92
C ILE A 368 -3.47 27.52 17.80
N ASN A 369 -4.17 27.27 18.90
CA ASN A 369 -5.36 26.44 18.93
C ASN A 369 -6.34 26.96 17.85
N GLU A 370 -7.12 26.08 17.23
CA GLU A 370 -8.07 26.42 16.15
C GLU A 370 -9.00 27.59 16.56
N MET A 371 -9.31 27.67 17.86
CA MET A 371 -10.09 28.76 18.45
C MET A 371 -9.35 30.12 18.41
N THR A 372 -8.05 30.17 18.67
CA THR A 372 -7.24 31.40 18.58
C THR A 372 -7.03 31.83 17.13
N GLN A 373 -6.92 30.87 16.20
CA GLN A 373 -6.91 31.13 14.76
C GLN A 373 -8.24 31.75 14.29
N HIS A 374 -9.36 31.24 14.79
CA HIS A 374 -10.69 31.78 14.49
C HIS A 374 -10.91 33.17 15.09
N VAL A 375 -10.37 33.46 16.29
CA VAL A 375 -10.42 34.79 16.92
C VAL A 375 -9.55 35.79 16.15
N LEU A 376 -8.35 35.39 15.71
CA LEU A 376 -7.49 36.24 14.88
C LEU A 376 -8.15 36.55 13.54
N ASN A 377 -8.73 35.56 12.86
CA ASN A 377 -9.47 35.78 11.62
C ASN A 377 -10.75 36.62 11.82
N SER A 378 -11.35 36.58 13.01
CA SER A 378 -12.49 37.44 13.38
C SER A 378 -12.07 38.88 13.71
N MET A 379 -10.82 39.11 14.15
CA MET A 379 -10.26 40.43 14.45
C MET A 379 -9.79 41.15 13.18
N PHE A 380 -9.27 40.39 12.20
CA PHE A 380 -9.04 40.88 10.84
C PHE A 380 -10.37 40.82 10.07
N GLY A 381 -11.29 41.71 10.42
CA GLY A 381 -12.63 41.78 9.83
C GLY A 381 -12.62 41.66 8.30
N GLU A 382 -13.64 40.96 7.79
CA GLU A 382 -13.95 40.74 6.38
C GLU A 382 -13.48 41.90 5.47
N VAL A 383 -12.33 41.74 4.80
CA VAL A 383 -12.10 42.46 3.54
C VAL A 383 -12.97 41.76 2.51
N ARG A 384 -14.24 42.13 2.49
CA ARG A 384 -15.17 41.80 1.42
C ARG A 384 -14.56 42.25 0.11
N SER A 385 -14.17 41.28 -0.72
CA SER A 385 -14.10 41.43 -2.15
C SER A 385 -15.49 41.85 -2.65
N ALA A 386 -15.72 43.15 -2.80
CA ALA A 386 -16.85 43.66 -3.53
C ALA A 386 -16.53 43.57 -5.03
N GLN A 387 -17.22 42.67 -5.72
CA GLN A 387 -17.41 42.69 -7.16
C GLN A 387 -18.23 43.93 -7.57
N GLU A 388 -17.65 44.74 -8.47
CA GLU A 388 -18.22 45.34 -9.71
C GLU A 388 -19.49 46.22 -9.68
N PRO A 389 -19.71 47.21 -10.60
CA PRO A 389 -19.50 47.10 -12.06
C PRO A 389 -18.92 48.33 -12.81
N GLY A 390 -18.69 48.16 -14.12
CA GLY A 390 -18.07 49.09 -15.08
C GLY A 390 -18.75 50.45 -15.27
N PRO A 391 -18.25 51.31 -16.19
CA PRO A 391 -18.01 51.00 -17.61
C PRO A 391 -16.56 51.04 -18.09
#